data_AF-A0A512M7U6-F1
#
_entry.id   AF-A0A512M7U6-F1
#
_cell.length_a   1.000
_cell.length_b   1.000
_cell.length_c   1.000
_cell.angle_alpha   90.00
_cell.angle_beta   90.00
_cell.angle_gamma   90.00
#
_symmetry.space_group_name_H-M   'P 1'
#
loop_
_entity.id
_entity.type
_entity.pdbx_description
1 polymer ?
#
loop_
_entity_poly.entity_id
_entity_poly.type
_entity_poly.pdbx_seq_one_letter_code
_entity_poly.pdbx_strand_id
1 'polypeptide(L)'
;MILCLESSILGGYLSNEVPGLVTGQLHLAGLGKPVRVELVGNFMRDIAGCRVDFHNPLPNGDLDDVAWLSPTQVGFTGVMTASNRVSKLPRRRRAGDTVLPDPAGLKNLLFFEWFNEQSQRILIQSWHLHLRVSAPRWQLSAEEDALQFRQARARRKHFLLASSNANDGTSPALHAPGMADPFEPKAPGGDPFADFGALESRSALASSDDKLPPDPTKRAMALAQELRRFERLLSQTHEVRNRPAVVQLLSTVADLAAHLVHVLRQFSAADKSGWHYLVIDLEQSLPLFSAALNATDRLVQQSTPGTDKTWLGHVQASLLNIELRMRELLGLLR
;
A
#
# COMPACT_ATOMS: atom_id res chain seq x y z
N MET A 1 1.96 -12.04 15.70
CA MET A 1 1.33 -11.56 16.96
C MET A 1 1.13 -10.04 16.92
N ILE A 2 0.11 -9.49 17.59
CA ILE A 2 -0.12 -8.02 17.66
C ILE A 2 0.03 -7.58 19.11
N LEU A 3 0.86 -6.56 19.36
CA LEU A 3 1.09 -5.94 20.67
C LEU A 3 0.62 -4.48 20.65
N CYS A 4 -0.22 -4.09 21.60
CA CYS A 4 -0.72 -2.71 21.71
C CYS A 4 -0.14 -2.05 22.96
N LEU A 5 0.69 -1.02 22.79
CA LEU A 5 1.48 -0.44 23.89
C LEU A 5 0.86 0.83 24.51
N GLU A 6 -0.30 1.28 24.05
CA GLU A 6 -0.89 2.57 24.44
C GLU A 6 -1.10 2.75 25.95
N SER A 7 -1.54 1.70 26.66
CA SER A 7 -1.73 1.71 28.11
C SER A 7 -0.41 1.62 28.86
N SER A 8 0.50 0.76 28.39
CA SER A 8 1.75 0.43 29.08
C SER A 8 2.86 1.46 28.84
N ILE A 9 2.71 2.39 27.91
CA ILE A 9 3.69 3.47 27.71
C ILE A 9 3.63 4.46 28.88
N LEU A 10 4.78 4.74 29.49
CA LEU A 10 4.99 5.83 30.44
C LEU A 10 5.37 7.12 29.70
N GLY A 11 6.21 6.98 28.68
CA GLY A 11 6.67 8.06 27.82
C GLY A 11 7.86 7.63 26.99
N GLY A 12 8.37 8.53 26.17
CA GLY A 12 9.47 8.23 25.28
C GLY A 12 9.56 9.22 24.14
N TYR A 13 10.43 8.91 23.20
CA TYR A 13 10.54 9.67 21.98
C TYR A 13 10.84 8.77 20.80
N LEU A 14 10.35 9.17 19.63
CA LEU A 14 10.76 8.63 18.34
C LEU A 14 11.16 9.80 17.45
N SER A 15 12.29 9.67 16.75
CA SER A 15 12.88 10.67 15.88
C SER A 15 12.97 10.12 14.47
N ASN A 16 12.49 10.91 13.52
CA ASN A 16 12.71 10.71 12.09
C ASN A 16 13.46 11.89 11.49
N GLU A 17 14.39 12.49 12.25
CA GLU A 17 15.21 13.61 11.78
C GLU A 17 16.14 13.23 10.63
N VAL A 18 16.45 11.93 10.46
CA VAL A 18 17.22 11.40 9.34
C VAL A 18 16.27 10.68 8.38
N PRO A 19 16.25 11.03 7.08
CA PRO A 19 15.42 10.34 6.09
C PRO A 19 15.76 8.84 6.03
N GLY A 20 14.72 8.00 5.98
CA GLY A 20 14.79 6.55 5.89
C GLY A 20 15.02 5.84 7.22
N LEU A 21 15.17 6.57 8.33
CA LEU A 21 15.47 6.00 9.63
C LEU A 21 14.60 6.60 10.74
N VAL A 22 13.96 5.75 11.53
CA VAL A 22 13.26 6.12 12.76
C VAL A 22 14.00 5.52 13.94
N THR A 23 14.49 6.36 14.86
CA THR A 23 15.16 5.91 16.08
C THR A 23 14.48 6.45 17.32
N GLY A 24 14.63 5.79 18.46
CA GLY A 24 14.14 6.35 19.71
C GLY A 24 14.18 5.41 20.89
N GLN A 25 13.51 5.84 21.96
CA GLN A 25 13.45 5.13 23.23
C GLN A 25 12.03 5.18 23.80
N LEU A 26 11.53 4.03 24.23
CA LEU A 26 10.23 3.88 24.87
C LEU A 26 10.42 3.43 26.32
N HIS A 27 9.79 4.14 27.25
CA HIS A 27 9.68 3.73 28.64
C HIS A 27 8.32 3.05 28.82
N LEU A 28 8.34 1.78 29.19
CA LEU A 28 7.14 0.98 29.39
C LEU A 28 7.01 0.61 30.87
N ALA A 29 5.78 0.65 31.38
CA ALA A 29 5.44 0.18 32.71
C ALA A 29 5.78 -1.31 32.83
N GLY A 30 6.49 -1.68 33.89
CA GLY A 30 6.97 -3.05 34.12
C GLY A 30 8.38 -3.34 33.61
N LEU A 31 8.95 -2.51 32.73
CA LEU A 31 10.35 -2.62 32.31
C LEU A 31 11.21 -1.57 33.01
N GLY A 32 12.20 -2.02 33.78
CA GLY A 32 13.15 -1.11 34.46
C GLY A 32 14.16 -0.44 33.53
N LYS A 33 14.21 -0.83 32.24
CA LYS A 33 15.10 -0.25 31.22
C LYS A 33 14.27 0.21 30.02
N PRO A 34 14.64 1.34 29.37
CA PRO A 34 13.97 1.80 28.17
C PRO A 34 14.21 0.82 27.01
N VAL A 35 13.17 0.61 26.21
CA VAL A 35 13.23 -0.16 24.97
C VAL A 35 13.78 0.74 23.88
N ARG A 36 14.87 0.31 23.24
CA ARG A 36 15.46 1.04 22.11
C ARG A 36 14.73 0.66 20.82
N VAL A 37 14.43 1.65 19.99
CA VAL A 37 13.73 1.46 18.72
C VAL A 37 14.63 1.96 17.59
N GLU A 38 14.86 1.12 16.59
CA GLU A 38 15.63 1.41 15.37
C GLU A 38 14.88 0.79 14.18
N LEU A 39 14.20 1.61 13.39
CA LEU A 39 13.30 1.16 12.34
C LEU A 39 13.68 1.79 11.01
N VAL A 40 13.57 0.99 9.96
CA VAL A 40 13.82 1.41 8.57
C VAL A 40 12.53 1.93 7.94
N GLY A 41 12.59 3.16 7.47
CA GLY A 41 11.49 3.90 6.86
C GLY A 41 11.29 5.26 7.53
N ASN A 42 10.15 5.89 7.24
CA ASN A 42 9.88 7.27 7.64
C ASN A 42 8.59 7.39 8.44
N PHE A 43 8.37 8.55 9.05
CA PHE A 43 7.05 9.01 9.45
C PHE A 43 6.26 9.54 8.24
N MET A 44 4.95 9.65 8.40
CA MET A 44 4.07 10.27 7.41
C MET A 44 4.30 11.78 7.35
N ARG A 45 3.83 12.43 6.27
CA ARG A 45 4.07 13.84 5.98
C ARG A 45 3.79 14.82 7.12
N ASP A 46 2.86 14.51 8.02
CA ASP A 46 2.47 15.39 9.13
C ASP A 46 3.56 15.58 10.20
N ILE A 47 4.44 14.59 10.36
CA ILE A 47 5.54 14.59 11.34
C ILE A 47 6.87 14.13 10.75
N ALA A 48 6.97 14.02 9.42
CA ALA A 48 8.21 13.72 8.71
C ALA A 48 9.31 14.72 9.07
N GLY A 49 10.53 14.22 9.28
CA GLY A 49 11.65 15.07 9.70
C GLY A 49 11.61 15.55 11.14
N CYS A 50 10.59 15.20 11.92
CA CYS A 50 10.45 15.64 13.31
C CYS A 50 10.90 14.57 14.31
N ARG A 51 11.22 15.04 15.51
CA ARG A 51 11.21 14.26 16.73
C ARG A 51 9.87 14.43 17.42
N VAL A 52 9.27 13.31 17.79
CA VAL A 52 8.01 13.23 18.54
C VAL A 52 8.31 12.69 19.92
N ASP A 53 8.29 13.56 20.92
CA ASP A 53 8.31 13.18 22.33
C ASP A 53 6.86 13.00 22.80
N PHE A 54 6.61 11.93 23.54
CA PHE A 54 5.28 11.65 24.07
C PHE A 54 5.33 11.16 25.50
N HIS A 55 4.31 11.54 26.27
CA HIS A 55 4.16 11.17 27.66
C HIS A 55 2.73 10.73 27.93
N ASN A 56 2.57 9.66 28.70
CA ASN A 56 1.28 9.17 29.12
C ASN A 56 0.92 9.73 30.50
N PRO A 57 -0.11 10.59 30.62
CA PRO A 57 -0.56 11.09 31.91
C PRO A 57 -1.29 10.03 32.75
N LEU A 58 -1.76 8.94 32.13
CA LEU A 58 -2.54 7.88 32.76
C LEU A 58 -1.99 6.50 32.39
N PRO A 59 -0.76 6.15 32.83
CA PRO A 59 -0.18 4.86 32.52
C PRO A 59 -0.92 3.74 33.24
N ASN A 60 -1.30 2.71 32.49
CA ASN A 60 -1.87 1.49 33.03
C ASN A 60 -0.94 0.33 32.66
N GLY A 61 -0.29 -0.25 33.66
CA GLY A 61 0.71 -1.30 33.46
C GLY A 61 0.07 -2.64 33.15
N ASP A 62 -0.38 -2.83 31.90
CA ASP A 62 -0.65 -4.18 31.41
C ASP A 62 0.71 -4.85 31.15
N LEU A 63 1.10 -5.72 32.09
CA LEU A 63 2.40 -6.39 32.15
C LEU A 63 2.52 -7.52 31.11
N ASP A 64 1.39 -8.07 30.65
CA ASP A 64 1.39 -9.27 29.82
C ASP A 64 1.86 -8.97 28.39
N ASP A 65 1.48 -7.84 27.80
CA ASP A 65 1.93 -7.45 26.45
C ASP A 65 3.39 -6.99 26.42
N VAL A 66 3.89 -6.45 27.54
CA VAL A 66 5.25 -5.91 27.67
C VAL A 66 6.27 -7.05 27.85
N ALA A 67 5.88 -8.17 28.48
CA ALA A 67 6.76 -9.32 28.71
C ALA A 67 7.27 -9.97 27.41
N TRP A 68 6.50 -9.87 26.31
CA TRP A 68 6.88 -10.41 25.00
C TRP A 68 7.74 -9.46 24.16
N LEU A 69 8.01 -8.26 24.66
CA LEU A 69 8.71 -7.23 23.90
C LEU A 69 10.22 -7.31 24.15
N SER A 70 10.98 -7.46 23.07
CA SER A 70 12.44 -7.41 23.13
C SER A 70 12.95 -6.01 23.53
N PRO A 71 14.03 -5.90 24.34
CA PRO A 71 14.60 -4.61 24.76
C PRO A 71 15.09 -3.73 23.61
N THR A 72 15.45 -4.35 22.48
CA THR A 72 15.82 -3.66 21.24
C THR A 72 14.82 -4.06 20.16
N GLN A 73 14.17 -3.06 19.57
CA GLN A 73 13.21 -3.20 18.50
C GLN A 73 13.85 -2.77 17.19
N VAL A 74 14.24 -3.75 16.39
CA VAL A 74 14.73 -3.56 15.02
C VAL A 74 13.66 -4.03 14.03
N GLY A 75 13.48 -3.30 12.95
CA GLY A 75 12.57 -3.70 11.89
C GLY A 75 12.16 -2.57 10.96
N PHE A 76 10.92 -2.62 10.50
CA PHE A 76 10.41 -1.73 9.44
C PHE A 76 9.24 -0.90 9.93
N THR A 77 9.22 0.39 9.55
CA THR A 77 8.06 1.24 9.83
C THR A 77 6.85 0.80 9.00
N GLY A 78 5.69 0.82 9.65
CA GLY A 78 4.38 0.78 9.01
C GLY A 78 3.85 2.20 8.84
N VAL A 79 2.55 2.42 9.06
CA VAL A 79 2.00 3.78 9.08
C VAL A 79 2.32 4.45 10.42
N MET A 80 2.99 5.60 10.38
CA MET A 80 3.34 6.38 11.58
C MET A 80 2.93 7.85 11.42
N THR A 81 1.84 8.27 12.05
CA THR A 81 1.23 9.60 11.92
C THR A 81 0.66 10.09 13.26
N ALA A 82 0.62 11.41 13.46
CA ALA A 82 -0.01 12.09 14.60
C ALA A 82 -1.28 12.86 14.22
N SER A 83 -1.60 13.00 12.93
CA SER A 83 -2.74 13.80 12.44
C SER A 83 -3.95 12.98 12.02
N ASN A 84 -4.06 11.71 12.42
CA ASN A 84 -5.18 10.87 12.02
C ASN A 84 -6.46 11.28 12.79
N ARG A 85 -7.48 11.77 12.09
CA ARG A 85 -8.72 12.27 12.71
C ARG A 85 -9.71 11.13 12.91
N VAL A 86 -10.05 10.84 14.17
CA VAL A 86 -11.04 9.80 14.50
C VAL A 86 -12.10 10.33 15.46
N SER A 87 -13.34 9.90 15.25
CA SER A 87 -14.48 10.15 16.15
C SER A 87 -14.76 8.97 17.08
N LYS A 88 -14.24 7.79 16.75
CA LYS A 88 -14.32 6.56 17.56
C LYS A 88 -12.97 5.87 17.51
N LEU A 89 -12.53 5.32 18.63
CA LEU A 89 -11.32 4.50 18.66
C LEU A 89 -11.55 3.20 17.86
N PRO A 90 -10.65 2.82 16.93
CA PRO A 90 -10.66 1.50 16.33
C PRO A 90 -10.73 0.41 17.41
N ARG A 91 -11.78 -0.44 17.37
CA ARG A 91 -12.04 -1.47 18.39
C ARG A 91 -10.81 -2.34 18.67
N ARG A 92 -10.39 -2.39 19.94
CA ARG A 92 -9.43 -3.40 20.47
C ARG A 92 -10.07 -4.78 20.31
N ARG A 93 -9.33 -5.77 19.82
CA ARG A 93 -9.82 -7.17 19.72
C ARG A 93 -9.80 -7.91 21.05
N ARG A 94 -9.12 -7.39 22.08
CA ARG A 94 -9.13 -7.96 23.44
C ARG A 94 -10.28 -7.35 24.23
N ALA A 95 -11.26 -8.18 24.55
CA ALA A 95 -12.35 -7.85 25.45
C ALA A 95 -11.81 -7.75 26.89
N GLY A 96 -12.06 -6.62 27.55
CA GLY A 96 -11.92 -6.52 29.01
C GLY A 96 -10.93 -5.48 29.54
N ASP A 97 -10.14 -4.84 28.69
CA ASP A 97 -9.01 -4.05 29.20
C ASP A 97 -9.19 -2.54 28.94
N THR A 98 -9.05 -1.75 30.01
CA THR A 98 -9.53 -0.37 30.22
C THR A 98 -9.97 0.37 28.95
N VAL A 99 -11.29 0.44 28.75
CA VAL A 99 -11.91 1.24 27.70
C VAL A 99 -11.66 2.70 28.02
N LEU A 100 -10.57 3.26 27.49
CA LEU A 100 -10.47 4.71 27.39
C LEU A 100 -11.75 5.19 26.69
N PRO A 101 -12.45 6.18 27.27
CA PRO A 101 -13.69 6.66 26.69
C PRO A 101 -13.44 7.11 25.26
N ASP A 102 -14.45 6.91 24.40
CA ASP A 102 -14.39 7.45 23.04
C ASP A 102 -14.14 8.96 23.13
N PRO A 103 -13.29 9.50 22.23
CA PRO A 103 -12.98 10.92 22.26
C PRO A 103 -14.28 11.73 22.09
N ALA A 104 -14.47 12.73 22.95
CA ALA A 104 -15.54 13.71 22.77
C ALA A 104 -15.27 14.54 21.52
N GLY A 105 -15.90 14.17 20.40
CA GLY A 105 -15.73 14.82 19.10
C GLY A 105 -14.53 14.32 18.28
N LEU A 106 -14.18 15.07 17.23
CA LEU A 106 -13.09 14.72 16.33
C LEU A 106 -11.75 15.11 16.97
N LYS A 107 -10.94 14.12 17.35
CA LYS A 107 -9.60 14.35 17.91
C LYS A 107 -8.51 13.79 16.99
N ASN A 108 -7.32 14.36 17.11
CA ASN A 108 -6.12 13.82 16.47
C ASN A 108 -5.66 12.58 17.25
N LEU A 109 -5.43 11.50 16.52
CA LEU A 109 -4.97 10.23 17.03
C LEU A 109 -3.50 10.04 16.63
N LEU A 110 -2.67 9.78 17.63
CA LEU A 110 -1.35 9.22 17.41
C LEU A 110 -1.52 7.77 16.98
N PHE A 111 -1.05 7.46 15.78
CA PHE A 111 -1.07 6.11 15.22
C PHE A 111 0.35 5.75 14.77
N PHE A 112 1.04 4.92 15.55
CA PHE A 112 2.33 4.35 15.18
C PHE A 112 2.22 2.85 15.04
N GLU A 113 2.58 2.36 13.87
CA GLU A 113 2.64 0.95 13.54
C GLU A 113 4.03 0.61 13.01
N TRP A 114 4.59 -0.49 13.50
CA TRP A 114 5.80 -1.07 12.94
C TRP A 114 5.83 -2.60 13.10
N PHE A 115 6.77 -3.21 12.38
CA PHE A 115 6.96 -4.65 12.35
C PHE A 115 8.39 -4.95 12.78
N ASN A 116 8.56 -5.83 13.75
CA ASN A 116 9.90 -6.24 14.19
C ASN A 116 10.37 -7.53 13.50
N GLU A 117 11.65 -7.85 13.65
CA GLU A 117 12.27 -9.07 13.11
C GLU A 117 11.59 -10.36 13.60
N GLN A 118 11.00 -10.32 14.78
CA GLN A 118 10.27 -11.44 15.38
C GLN A 118 8.87 -11.63 14.78
N SER A 119 8.55 -10.93 13.69
CA SER A 119 7.22 -10.97 13.05
C SER A 119 6.09 -10.64 14.05
N GLN A 120 6.35 -9.66 14.91
CA GLN A 120 5.37 -9.03 15.76
C GLN A 120 5.00 -7.67 15.15
N ARG A 121 3.70 -7.37 15.16
CA ARG A 121 3.18 -6.07 14.79
C ARG A 121 2.93 -5.29 16.07
N ILE A 122 3.62 -4.17 16.21
CA ILE A 122 3.52 -3.32 17.38
C ILE A 122 2.73 -2.08 17.01
N LEU A 123 1.79 -1.71 17.88
CA LEU A 123 0.85 -0.63 17.67
C LEU A 123 0.79 0.31 18.87
N ILE A 124 0.85 1.61 18.59
CA ILE A 124 0.51 2.67 19.54
C ILE A 124 -0.65 3.44 18.92
N GLN A 125 -1.79 3.46 19.59
CA GLN A 125 -2.99 4.12 19.10
C GLN A 125 -3.65 4.94 20.20
N SER A 126 -3.25 6.20 20.35
CA SER A 126 -3.74 7.02 21.47
C SER A 126 -4.09 8.46 21.08
N TRP A 127 -5.17 8.96 21.67
CA TRP A 127 -5.59 10.36 21.58
C TRP A 127 -5.29 11.16 22.86
N HIS A 128 -4.96 10.51 23.97
CA HIS A 128 -4.78 11.14 25.28
C HIS A 128 -3.30 11.33 25.67
N LEU A 129 -2.35 10.80 24.86
CA LEU A 129 -0.92 11.06 25.06
C LEU A 129 -0.63 12.55 24.84
N HIS A 130 0.17 13.12 25.72
CA HIS A 130 0.69 14.46 25.53
C HIS A 130 1.86 14.39 24.56
N LEU A 131 1.74 15.08 23.43
CA LEU A 131 2.73 15.08 22.35
C LEU A 131 3.48 16.41 22.30
N ARG A 132 4.80 16.34 22.11
CA ARG A 132 5.64 17.47 21.73
C ARG A 132 6.37 17.10 20.44
N VAL A 133 6.15 17.89 19.39
CA VAL A 133 6.77 17.69 18.08
C VAL A 133 7.81 18.78 17.88
N SER A 134 9.03 18.39 17.48
CA SER A 134 10.09 19.35 17.13
C SER A 134 9.84 20.03 15.79
N ALA A 135 10.67 21.02 15.45
CA ALA A 135 10.72 21.52 14.09
C ALA A 135 11.17 20.41 13.12
N PRO A 136 10.63 20.35 11.89
CA PRO A 136 11.04 19.38 10.88
C PRO A 136 12.44 19.70 10.35
N ARG A 137 13.32 18.70 10.30
CA ARG A 137 14.66 18.79 9.68
C ARG A 137 14.62 18.62 8.17
N TRP A 138 13.62 17.91 7.68
CA TRP A 138 13.32 17.68 6.27
C TRP A 138 11.82 17.47 6.13
N GLN A 139 11.31 17.46 4.91
CA GLN A 139 9.88 17.31 4.65
C GLN A 139 9.67 16.27 3.55
N LEU A 140 8.57 15.53 3.69
CA LEU A 140 8.14 14.54 2.70
C LEU A 140 7.26 15.22 1.66
N SER A 141 7.53 15.00 0.37
CA SER A 141 6.66 15.46 -0.70
C SER A 141 5.34 14.68 -0.70
N ALA A 142 4.31 15.21 -1.38
CA ALA A 142 3.02 14.53 -1.48
C ALA A 142 3.12 13.19 -2.24
N GLU A 143 4.01 13.09 -3.21
CA GLU A 143 4.24 11.86 -3.99
C GLU A 143 4.93 10.79 -3.16
N GLU A 144 5.96 11.18 -2.39
CA GLU A 144 6.66 10.29 -1.47
C GLU A 144 5.76 9.82 -0.33
N ASP A 145 4.88 10.68 0.19
CA ASP A 145 3.86 10.33 1.17
C ASP A 145 2.91 9.25 0.65
N ALA A 146 2.42 9.41 -0.58
CA ALA A 146 1.57 8.43 -1.23
C ALA A 146 2.31 7.10 -1.48
N LEU A 147 3.58 7.15 -1.87
CA LEU A 147 4.41 5.97 -2.04
C LEU A 147 4.63 5.24 -0.71
N GLN A 148 5.02 5.98 0.33
CA GLN A 148 5.27 5.44 1.66
C GLN A 148 4.00 4.83 2.26
N PHE A 149 2.85 5.48 2.08
CA PHE A 149 1.57 4.95 2.53
C PHE A 149 1.20 3.65 1.79
N ARG A 150 1.47 3.57 0.49
CA ARG A 150 1.30 2.32 -0.29
C ARG A 150 2.22 1.21 0.21
N GLN A 151 3.49 1.54 0.46
CA GLN A 151 4.47 0.58 0.99
C GLN A 151 4.08 0.07 2.38
N ALA A 152 3.65 0.96 3.27
CA ALA A 152 3.16 0.59 4.61
C ALA A 152 1.93 -0.33 4.52
N ARG A 153 0.98 -0.05 3.63
CA ARG A 153 -0.18 -0.93 3.36
C ARG A 153 0.25 -2.29 2.81
N ALA A 154 1.22 -2.33 1.90
CA ALA A 154 1.74 -3.57 1.35
C ALA A 154 2.43 -4.43 2.44
N ARG A 155 3.27 -3.83 3.29
CA ARG A 155 3.91 -4.49 4.45
C ARG A 155 2.87 -5.07 5.40
N ARG A 156 1.84 -4.28 5.75
CA ARG A 156 0.72 -4.75 6.58
C ARG A 156 -0.04 -5.91 5.94
N LYS A 157 -0.35 -5.84 4.65
CA LYS A 157 -1.01 -6.93 3.92
C LYS A 157 -0.15 -8.20 3.95
N HIS A 158 1.14 -8.07 3.69
CA HIS A 158 2.08 -9.19 3.73
C HIS A 158 2.12 -9.83 5.12
N PHE A 159 2.23 -9.03 6.18
CA PHE A 159 2.20 -9.53 7.56
C PHE A 159 0.92 -10.32 7.88
N LEU A 160 -0.24 -9.79 7.50
CA LEU A 160 -1.52 -10.44 7.76
C LEU A 160 -1.66 -11.77 7.01
N LEU A 161 -1.15 -11.85 5.77
CA LEU A 161 -1.19 -13.07 4.96
C LEU A 161 -0.11 -14.09 5.33
N ALA A 162 1.09 -13.64 5.71
CA ALA A 162 2.14 -14.51 6.22
C ALA A 162 1.71 -15.17 7.53
N SER A 163 1.01 -14.43 8.40
CA SER A 163 0.44 -14.98 9.64
C SER A 163 -0.67 -16.02 9.42
N SER A 164 -1.32 -16.06 8.25
CA SER A 164 -2.29 -17.12 7.90
C SER A 164 -1.64 -18.37 7.28
N ASN A 165 -0.42 -18.26 6.78
CA ASN A 165 0.31 -19.33 6.08
C ASN A 165 1.44 -19.95 6.93
N ALA A 166 1.42 -19.79 8.26
CA ALA A 166 2.48 -20.18 9.21
C ALA A 166 2.79 -21.69 9.30
N ASN A 167 2.34 -22.52 8.35
CA ASN A 167 2.75 -23.92 8.21
C ASN A 167 3.85 -24.14 7.15
N ASP A 168 4.26 -23.10 6.44
CA ASP A 168 5.34 -23.19 5.45
C ASP A 168 6.50 -22.30 5.91
N GLY A 169 7.67 -22.90 6.10
CA GLY A 169 8.88 -22.30 6.68
C GLY A 169 9.56 -21.28 5.76
N THR A 170 8.79 -20.39 5.15
CA THR A 170 9.23 -19.54 4.06
C THR A 170 9.45 -18.11 4.55
N SER A 171 10.74 -17.78 4.73
CA SER A 171 11.39 -16.47 4.77
C SER A 171 10.82 -15.37 5.70
N PRO A 172 11.69 -14.72 6.51
CA PRO A 172 11.26 -13.73 7.49
C PRO A 172 10.51 -12.58 6.80
N ALA A 173 9.48 -12.08 7.48
CA ALA A 173 8.55 -11.04 7.05
C ALA A 173 9.19 -9.64 6.89
N LEU A 174 10.45 -9.58 6.45
CA LEU A 174 11.26 -8.39 6.25
C LEU A 174 11.19 -7.90 4.79
N HIS A 175 10.82 -8.75 3.84
CA HIS A 175 10.69 -8.37 2.43
C HIS A 175 9.29 -8.69 1.92
N ALA A 176 8.52 -7.65 1.58
CA ALA A 176 7.37 -7.85 0.70
C ALA A 176 7.89 -8.38 -0.64
N PRO A 177 7.25 -9.39 -1.25
CA PRO A 177 7.71 -9.93 -2.53
C PRO A 177 7.77 -8.82 -3.58
N GLY A 178 8.96 -8.57 -4.13
CA GLY A 178 9.24 -7.53 -5.14
C GLY A 178 9.87 -6.23 -4.63
N MET A 179 10.29 -6.14 -3.37
CA MET A 179 11.03 -4.97 -2.85
C MET A 179 12.52 -5.29 -2.69
N ALA A 180 13.39 -4.47 -3.28
CA ALA A 180 14.83 -4.54 -3.07
C ALA A 180 15.17 -4.18 -1.62
N ASP A 181 16.11 -4.91 -1.03
CA ASP A 181 16.65 -4.64 0.31
C ASP A 181 17.39 -3.27 0.30
N PRO A 182 17.04 -2.32 1.20
CA PRO A 182 17.70 -1.02 1.29
C PRO A 182 19.21 -1.10 1.59
N PHE A 183 19.69 -2.23 2.11
CA PHE A 183 21.09 -2.45 2.47
C PHE A 183 21.80 -3.45 1.57
N GLU A 184 21.12 -4.01 0.58
CA GLU A 184 21.76 -4.85 -0.42
C GLU A 184 22.45 -3.93 -1.44
N PRO A 185 23.79 -3.99 -1.55
CA PRO A 185 24.50 -3.16 -2.49
C PRO A 185 24.02 -3.51 -3.90
N LYS A 186 23.62 -2.49 -4.68
CA LYS A 186 23.08 -2.65 -6.04
C LYS A 186 23.99 -3.46 -6.97
N ALA A 187 25.28 -3.60 -6.62
CA ALA A 187 26.20 -4.58 -7.16
C ALA A 187 27.16 -5.09 -6.06
N PRO A 188 27.47 -6.39 -5.99
CA PRO A 188 28.51 -6.90 -5.09
C PRO A 188 29.89 -6.36 -5.52
N GLY A 189 30.53 -5.58 -4.64
CA GLY A 189 31.92 -5.11 -4.81
C GLY A 189 32.13 -3.70 -5.37
N GLY A 190 31.09 -2.86 -5.46
CA GLY A 190 31.24 -1.45 -5.86
C GLY A 190 31.65 -0.55 -4.69
N ASP A 191 32.72 0.22 -4.87
CA ASP A 191 33.21 1.20 -3.88
C ASP A 191 32.16 2.31 -3.62
N PRO A 192 31.72 2.54 -2.37
CA PRO A 192 30.62 3.46 -2.04
C PRO A 192 30.92 4.95 -2.30
N PHE A 193 32.11 5.31 -2.80
CA PHE A 193 32.52 6.69 -3.07
C PHE A 193 32.76 7.02 -4.56
N ALA A 194 32.45 6.11 -5.49
CA ALA A 194 32.77 6.32 -6.91
C ALA A 194 31.83 7.31 -7.65
N ASP A 195 30.69 7.69 -7.08
CA ASP A 195 29.59 8.36 -7.81
C ASP A 195 29.73 9.89 -7.96
N PHE A 196 30.89 10.48 -7.65
CA PHE A 196 31.11 11.92 -7.86
C PHE A 196 31.76 12.31 -9.19
N GLY A 197 31.93 11.38 -10.14
CA GLY A 197 32.60 11.73 -11.39
C GLY A 197 32.40 10.75 -12.53
N ALA A 198 31.18 10.59 -13.04
CA ALA A 198 30.95 10.07 -14.39
C ALA A 198 29.49 10.27 -14.85
N LEU A 199 29.10 11.51 -15.12
CA LEU A 199 28.13 11.75 -16.18
C LEU A 199 28.87 11.47 -17.50
N GLU A 200 28.65 10.30 -18.07
CA GLU A 200 28.42 10.08 -19.52
C GLU A 200 28.68 8.63 -19.93
N SER A 201 27.79 8.17 -20.82
CA SER A 201 27.94 7.02 -21.69
C SER A 201 27.88 5.62 -21.04
N ARG A 202 26.78 4.90 -21.35
CA ARG A 202 26.88 3.57 -21.96
C ARG A 202 25.53 3.13 -22.52
N SER A 203 25.41 3.32 -23.82
CA SER A 203 24.46 2.62 -24.68
C SER A 203 24.87 1.15 -24.84
N ALA A 204 23.87 0.28 -24.72
CA ALA A 204 23.60 -0.92 -25.50
C ALA A 204 24.62 -2.09 -25.51
N LEU A 205 24.12 -3.26 -25.09
CA LEU A 205 24.25 -4.49 -25.87
C LEU A 205 22.92 -5.27 -25.85
N ALA A 206 22.53 -5.69 -27.05
CA ALA A 206 21.23 -6.19 -27.42
C ALA A 206 21.15 -7.72 -27.38
N SER A 207 19.93 -8.24 -27.21
CA SER A 207 19.51 -9.52 -27.82
C SER A 207 18.24 -9.27 -28.62
N SER A 208 18.33 -9.65 -29.89
CA SER A 208 17.39 -9.48 -30.98
C SER A 208 16.03 -10.15 -30.75
N ASP A 209 14.96 -9.36 -30.84
CA ASP A 209 13.76 -9.77 -31.58
C ASP A 209 13.14 -8.53 -32.24
N ASP A 210 12.89 -8.66 -33.53
CA ASP A 210 12.69 -7.57 -34.48
C ASP A 210 11.23 -7.08 -34.44
N LYS A 211 10.93 -6.08 -33.60
CA LYS A 211 9.69 -5.28 -33.66
C LYS A 211 10.00 -3.82 -33.33
N LEU A 212 9.59 -2.91 -34.23
CA LEU A 212 9.66 -1.46 -34.06
C LEU A 212 9.30 -1.03 -32.63
N PRO A 213 9.91 0.06 -32.09
CA PRO A 213 9.55 0.58 -30.78
C PRO A 213 8.03 0.78 -30.70
N PRO A 214 7.36 0.26 -29.65
CA PRO A 214 5.92 0.25 -29.61
C PRO A 214 5.38 1.68 -29.44
N ASP A 215 4.79 2.22 -30.51
CA ASP A 215 4.12 3.52 -30.45
C ASP A 215 3.03 3.50 -29.36
N PRO A 216 3.12 4.36 -28.32
CA PRO A 216 2.13 4.41 -27.24
C PRO A 216 0.73 4.73 -27.77
N THR A 217 0.65 5.52 -28.85
CA THR A 217 -0.61 5.84 -29.55
C THR A 217 -1.26 4.62 -30.18
N LYS A 218 -0.49 3.73 -30.82
CA LYS A 218 -1.02 2.49 -31.41
C LYS A 218 -1.56 1.56 -30.32
N ARG A 219 -0.88 1.49 -29.17
CA ARG A 219 -1.33 0.69 -28.02
C ARG A 219 -2.56 1.29 -27.33
N ALA A 220 -2.62 2.61 -27.17
CA ALA A 220 -3.80 3.32 -26.66
C ALA A 220 -5.02 3.08 -27.56
N MET A 221 -4.85 3.15 -28.89
CA MET A 221 -5.91 2.84 -29.85
C MET A 221 -6.36 1.37 -29.78
N ALA A 222 -5.43 0.42 -29.62
CA ALA A 222 -5.75 -0.99 -29.46
C ALA A 222 -6.55 -1.26 -28.17
N LEU A 223 -6.16 -0.62 -27.05
CA LEU A 223 -6.90 -0.68 -25.79
C LEU A 223 -8.32 -0.09 -25.94
N ALA A 224 -8.47 1.05 -26.63
CA ALA A 224 -9.77 1.65 -26.91
C ALA A 224 -10.67 0.77 -27.79
N GLN A 225 -10.10 -0.03 -28.70
CA GLN A 225 -10.86 -0.98 -29.51
C GLN A 225 -11.38 -2.15 -28.66
N GLU A 226 -10.55 -2.69 -27.75
CA GLU A 226 -10.95 -3.77 -26.85
C GLU A 226 -12.01 -3.34 -25.84
N LEU A 227 -11.89 -2.12 -25.28
CA LEU A 227 -12.91 -1.56 -24.38
C LEU A 227 -14.27 -1.40 -25.08
N ARG A 228 -14.30 -1.02 -26.37
CA ARG A 228 -15.56 -0.98 -27.14
C ARG A 228 -16.11 -2.36 -27.46
N ARG A 229 -15.25 -3.37 -27.68
CA ARG A 229 -15.69 -4.76 -27.86
C ARG A 229 -16.36 -5.26 -26.58
N PHE A 230 -15.76 -4.97 -25.43
CA PHE A 230 -16.30 -5.28 -24.12
C PHE A 230 -17.65 -4.59 -23.86
N GLU A 231 -17.77 -3.29 -24.15
CA GLU A 231 -19.03 -2.54 -24.03
C GLU A 231 -20.16 -3.17 -24.86
N ARG A 232 -19.87 -3.56 -26.11
CA ARG A 232 -20.84 -4.26 -26.98
C ARG A 232 -21.26 -5.61 -26.40
N LEU A 233 -20.31 -6.38 -25.86
CA LEU A 233 -20.59 -7.68 -25.23
C LEU A 233 -21.50 -7.56 -24.01
N LEU A 234 -21.41 -6.47 -23.25
CA LEU A 234 -22.29 -6.19 -22.11
C LEU A 234 -23.67 -5.67 -22.53
N SER A 235 -23.75 -4.88 -23.60
CA SER A 235 -25.02 -4.33 -24.10
C SER A 235 -25.97 -5.38 -24.70
N GLN A 236 -25.45 -6.54 -25.10
CA GLN A 236 -26.21 -7.58 -25.80
C GLN A 236 -26.94 -8.57 -24.87
N THR A 237 -26.80 -8.46 -23.54
CA THR A 237 -27.16 -9.58 -22.64
C THR A 237 -28.19 -9.19 -21.58
N HIS A 238 -29.39 -9.78 -21.68
CA HIS A 238 -30.52 -9.56 -20.77
C HIS A 238 -30.55 -10.52 -19.54
N GLU A 239 -29.63 -11.49 -19.45
CA GLU A 239 -29.79 -12.69 -18.62
C GLU A 239 -28.92 -12.75 -17.33
N VAL A 240 -28.09 -11.76 -17.04
CA VAL A 240 -27.27 -11.74 -15.78
C VAL A 240 -28.11 -11.40 -14.53
N ARG A 241 -29.45 -11.40 -14.65
CA ARG A 241 -30.42 -10.97 -13.62
C ARG A 241 -30.37 -11.72 -12.28
N ASN A 242 -29.64 -12.83 -12.19
CA ASN A 242 -29.67 -13.69 -11.01
C ASN A 242 -28.72 -13.27 -9.87
N ARG A 243 -27.86 -12.25 -10.06
CA ARG A 243 -27.04 -11.68 -8.96
C ARG A 243 -26.89 -10.15 -9.10
N PRO A 244 -27.68 -9.34 -8.36
CA PRO A 244 -27.74 -7.89 -8.55
C PRO A 244 -26.38 -7.19 -8.32
N ALA A 245 -25.55 -7.73 -7.43
CA ALA A 245 -24.24 -7.15 -7.14
C ALA A 245 -23.23 -7.29 -8.30
N VAL A 246 -23.28 -8.37 -9.08
CA VAL A 246 -22.35 -8.54 -10.21
C VAL A 246 -22.82 -7.74 -11.42
N VAL A 247 -24.14 -7.59 -11.61
CA VAL A 247 -24.70 -6.69 -12.63
C VAL A 247 -24.30 -5.24 -12.37
N GLN A 248 -24.41 -4.78 -11.13
CA GLN A 248 -23.95 -3.44 -10.75
C GLN A 248 -22.45 -3.26 -10.96
N LEU A 249 -21.64 -4.26 -10.64
CA LEU A 249 -20.20 -4.19 -10.89
C LEU A 249 -19.90 -4.13 -12.39
N LEU A 250 -20.52 -4.98 -13.21
CA LEU A 250 -20.30 -4.99 -14.66
C LEU A 250 -20.83 -3.70 -15.33
N SER A 251 -21.93 -3.11 -14.84
CA SER A 251 -22.40 -1.82 -15.35
C SER A 251 -21.43 -0.69 -15.01
N THR A 252 -20.91 -0.64 -13.78
CA THR A 252 -19.90 0.37 -13.42
C THR A 252 -18.61 0.23 -14.23
N VAL A 253 -18.22 -1.00 -14.56
CA VAL A 253 -17.04 -1.28 -15.39
C VAL A 253 -17.31 -0.91 -16.85
N ALA A 254 -18.54 -1.06 -17.33
CA ALA A 254 -18.96 -0.58 -18.66
C ALA A 254 -18.89 0.94 -18.77
N ASP A 255 -19.40 1.67 -17.77
CA ASP A 255 -19.37 3.14 -17.73
C ASP A 255 -17.92 3.65 -17.70
N LEU A 256 -17.05 3.00 -16.93
CA LEU A 256 -15.61 3.30 -16.90
C LEU A 256 -14.92 2.94 -18.21
N ALA A 257 -15.29 1.84 -18.87
CA ALA A 257 -14.78 1.50 -20.18
C ALA A 257 -15.14 2.58 -21.22
N ALA A 258 -16.36 3.09 -21.20
CA ALA A 258 -16.80 4.19 -22.07
C ALA A 258 -16.01 5.49 -21.82
N HIS A 259 -15.77 5.82 -20.55
CA HIS A 259 -14.94 6.97 -20.17
C HIS A 259 -13.50 6.83 -20.69
N LEU A 260 -12.87 5.67 -20.44
CA LEU A 260 -11.50 5.41 -20.90
C LEU A 260 -11.38 5.40 -22.43
N VAL A 261 -12.38 4.91 -23.15
CA VAL A 261 -12.42 4.98 -24.62
C VAL A 261 -12.40 6.42 -25.12
N HIS A 262 -13.05 7.34 -24.41
CA HIS A 262 -13.05 8.76 -24.74
C HIS A 262 -11.67 9.38 -24.52
N VAL A 263 -11.06 9.13 -23.35
CA VAL A 263 -9.74 9.65 -22.98
C VAL A 263 -8.65 9.09 -23.91
N LEU A 264 -8.66 7.78 -24.19
CA LEU A 264 -7.70 7.13 -25.09
C LEU A 264 -7.83 7.58 -26.56
N ARG A 265 -9.00 8.10 -26.98
CA ARG A 265 -9.20 8.71 -28.31
C ARG A 265 -8.64 10.12 -28.40
N GLN A 266 -8.69 10.86 -27.29
CA GLN A 266 -8.13 12.21 -27.20
C GLN A 266 -6.61 12.19 -26.98
N PHE A 267 -6.05 11.03 -26.64
CA PHE A 267 -4.61 10.83 -26.50
C PHE A 267 -3.88 11.08 -27.82
N SER A 268 -3.03 12.10 -27.83
CA SER A 268 -2.08 12.42 -28.89
C SER A 268 -0.65 12.33 -28.36
N ALA A 269 0.26 11.67 -29.09
CA ALA A 269 1.68 11.61 -28.73
C ALA A 269 2.38 12.98 -28.72
N ALA A 270 1.75 14.01 -29.32
CA ALA A 270 2.30 15.36 -29.37
C ALA A 270 2.10 16.16 -28.07
N ASP A 271 1.12 15.81 -27.24
CA ASP A 271 0.78 16.54 -26.02
C ASP A 271 1.16 15.74 -24.77
N LYS A 272 2.43 15.89 -24.34
CA LYS A 272 2.97 15.21 -23.16
C LYS A 272 2.33 15.65 -21.84
N SER A 273 1.69 16.82 -21.81
CA SER A 273 1.05 17.33 -20.59
C SER A 273 -0.21 16.53 -20.20
N GLY A 274 -0.89 15.94 -21.19
CA GLY A 274 -2.06 15.08 -21.01
C GLY A 274 -1.74 13.66 -20.53
N TRP A 275 -0.47 13.24 -20.57
CA TRP A 275 -0.08 11.85 -20.29
C TRP A 275 -0.25 11.50 -18.82
N HIS A 276 -0.03 12.47 -17.92
CA HIS A 276 -0.21 12.28 -16.47
C HIS A 276 -1.66 11.96 -16.11
N TYR A 277 -2.63 12.63 -16.72
CA TYR A 277 -4.06 12.37 -16.50
C TYR A 277 -4.47 10.98 -17.00
N LEU A 278 -3.97 10.58 -18.17
CA LEU A 278 -4.23 9.23 -18.69
C LEU A 278 -3.63 8.15 -17.78
N VAL A 279 -2.43 8.35 -17.24
CA VAL A 279 -1.80 7.42 -16.30
C VAL A 279 -2.64 7.29 -15.03
N ILE A 280 -3.13 8.41 -14.47
CA ILE A 280 -4.01 8.40 -13.30
C ILE A 280 -5.30 7.61 -13.60
N ASP A 281 -5.97 7.91 -14.71
CA ASP A 281 -7.23 7.24 -15.08
C ASP A 281 -7.06 5.72 -15.29
N LEU A 282 -5.95 5.30 -15.92
CA LEU A 282 -5.60 3.90 -16.08
C LEU A 282 -5.29 3.23 -14.73
N GLU A 283 -4.57 3.91 -13.82
CA GLU A 283 -4.27 3.38 -12.49
C GLU A 283 -5.51 3.23 -11.61
N GLN A 284 -6.44 4.19 -11.65
CA GLN A 284 -7.66 4.15 -10.84
C GLN A 284 -8.68 3.12 -11.37
N SER A 285 -8.70 2.89 -12.68
CA SER A 285 -9.62 1.93 -13.30
C SER A 285 -9.17 0.47 -13.14
N LEU A 286 -7.87 0.20 -13.09
CA LEU A 286 -7.31 -1.16 -13.05
C LEU A 286 -7.82 -2.05 -11.89
N PRO A 287 -7.96 -1.56 -10.64
CA PRO A 287 -8.55 -2.33 -9.55
C PRO A 287 -10.01 -2.75 -9.81
N LEU A 288 -10.79 -1.93 -10.52
CA LEU A 288 -12.19 -2.22 -10.82
C LEU A 288 -12.32 -3.26 -11.94
N PHE A 289 -11.49 -3.19 -12.97
CA PHE A 289 -11.40 -4.26 -13.99
C PHE A 289 -10.94 -5.59 -13.38
N SER A 290 -9.96 -5.56 -12.46
CA SER A 290 -9.50 -6.76 -11.75
C SER A 290 -10.58 -7.33 -10.80
N ALA A 291 -11.34 -6.47 -10.12
CA ALA A 291 -12.47 -6.90 -9.30
C ALA A 291 -13.58 -7.55 -10.16
N ALA A 292 -13.87 -6.97 -11.32
CA ALA A 292 -14.83 -7.51 -12.29
C ALA A 292 -14.38 -8.87 -12.83
N LEU A 293 -13.09 -9.04 -13.10
CA LEU A 293 -12.51 -10.31 -13.54
C LEU A 293 -12.59 -11.38 -12.45
N ASN A 294 -12.34 -11.03 -11.19
CA ASN A 294 -12.45 -11.98 -10.07
C ASN A 294 -13.91 -12.38 -9.80
N ALA A 295 -14.87 -11.45 -9.94
CA ALA A 295 -16.30 -11.75 -9.86
C ALA A 295 -16.76 -12.62 -11.05
N THR A 296 -16.30 -12.24 -12.25
CA THR A 296 -16.02 -13.05 -13.44
C THR A 296 -15.88 -14.55 -13.25
N ASP A 297 -14.68 -14.85 -12.74
CA ASP A 297 -14.11 -16.17 -12.54
C ASP A 297 -14.89 -16.97 -11.48
N ARG A 298 -15.31 -16.30 -10.40
CA ARG A 298 -16.18 -16.92 -9.39
C ARG A 298 -17.54 -17.34 -9.95
N LEU A 299 -18.12 -16.58 -10.90
CA LEU A 299 -19.36 -16.96 -11.56
C LEU A 299 -19.19 -18.17 -12.48
N VAL A 300 -18.07 -18.24 -13.19
CA VAL A 300 -17.74 -19.39 -14.05
C VAL A 300 -17.56 -20.66 -13.20
N GLN A 301 -16.85 -20.55 -12.07
CA GLN A 301 -16.60 -21.67 -11.15
C GLN A 301 -17.87 -22.16 -10.42
N GLN A 302 -18.80 -21.25 -10.09
CA GLN A 302 -20.04 -21.56 -9.35
C GLN A 302 -21.24 -21.89 -10.27
N SER A 303 -20.99 -22.27 -11.53
CA SER A 303 -22.00 -22.28 -12.58
C SER A 303 -23.29 -23.05 -12.20
N THR A 304 -24.40 -22.33 -12.07
CA THR A 304 -25.77 -22.83 -11.93
C THR A 304 -26.35 -23.20 -13.31
N PRO A 305 -27.20 -24.23 -13.45
CA PRO A 305 -27.90 -24.52 -14.71
C PRO A 305 -28.71 -23.30 -15.18
N GLY A 306 -28.50 -22.89 -16.44
CA GLY A 306 -29.14 -21.72 -17.06
C GLY A 306 -28.24 -20.49 -17.25
N THR A 307 -26.96 -20.56 -16.87
CA THR A 307 -26.00 -19.48 -17.15
C THR A 307 -25.26 -19.77 -18.46
N ASP A 308 -25.25 -18.82 -19.40
CA ASP A 308 -24.49 -18.97 -20.65
C ASP A 308 -22.97 -18.91 -20.36
N LYS A 309 -22.39 -20.12 -20.24
CA LYS A 309 -20.97 -20.33 -19.98
C LYS A 309 -20.09 -19.79 -21.10
N THR A 310 -20.60 -19.77 -22.33
CA THR A 310 -19.84 -19.29 -23.49
C THR A 310 -19.71 -17.77 -23.43
N TRP A 311 -20.80 -17.07 -23.12
CA TRP A 311 -20.78 -15.61 -22.92
C TRP A 311 -19.87 -15.20 -21.74
N LEU A 312 -19.97 -15.86 -20.60
CA LEU A 312 -19.09 -15.57 -19.45
C LEU A 312 -17.61 -15.79 -19.78
N GLY A 313 -17.28 -16.82 -20.57
CA GLY A 313 -15.92 -17.05 -21.06
C GLY A 313 -15.41 -15.91 -21.94
N HIS A 314 -16.26 -15.37 -22.83
CA HIS A 314 -15.90 -14.22 -23.66
C HIS A 314 -15.71 -12.93 -22.82
N VAL A 315 -16.54 -12.70 -21.81
CA VAL A 315 -16.41 -11.57 -20.87
C VAL A 315 -15.11 -11.68 -20.08
N GLN A 316 -14.79 -12.86 -19.56
CA GLN A 316 -13.56 -13.13 -18.81
C GLN A 316 -12.31 -12.91 -19.68
N ALA A 317 -12.31 -13.44 -20.92
CA ALA A 317 -11.21 -13.26 -21.85
C ALA A 317 -11.01 -11.79 -22.25
N SER A 318 -12.11 -11.04 -22.42
CA SER A 318 -12.07 -9.61 -22.72
C SER A 318 -11.52 -8.80 -21.56
N LEU A 319 -11.94 -9.07 -20.32
CA LEU A 319 -11.42 -8.42 -19.11
C LEU A 319 -9.93 -8.68 -18.89
N LEU A 320 -9.47 -9.92 -19.09
CA LEU A 320 -8.05 -10.28 -19.03
C LEU A 320 -7.22 -9.51 -20.07
N ASN A 321 -7.70 -9.44 -21.32
CA ASN A 321 -7.02 -8.71 -22.38
C ASN A 321 -6.97 -7.20 -22.11
N ILE A 322 -8.03 -6.62 -21.54
CA ILE A 322 -8.07 -5.22 -21.14
C ILE A 322 -7.07 -4.95 -20.02
N GLU A 323 -7.05 -5.78 -18.98
CA GLU A 323 -6.13 -5.65 -17.84
C GLU A 323 -4.65 -5.74 -18.28
N LEU A 324 -4.33 -6.69 -19.16
CA LEU A 324 -2.99 -6.84 -19.72
C LEU A 324 -2.57 -5.60 -20.53
N ARG A 325 -3.43 -5.13 -21.44
CA ARG A 325 -3.15 -3.97 -22.28
C ARG A 325 -3.06 -2.66 -21.49
N MET A 326 -3.84 -2.51 -20.42
CA MET A 326 -3.72 -1.38 -19.48
C MET A 326 -2.36 -1.37 -18.79
N ARG A 327 -1.89 -2.53 -18.31
CA ARG A 327 -0.55 -2.64 -17.67
C ARG A 327 0.58 -2.37 -18.66
N GLU A 328 0.48 -2.88 -19.87
CA GLU A 328 1.46 -2.61 -20.92
C GLU A 328 1.51 -1.13 -21.28
N LEU A 329 0.36 -0.46 -21.42
CA LEU A 329 0.29 0.97 -21.71
C LEU A 329 0.85 1.80 -20.55
N LEU A 330 0.52 1.45 -19.30
CA LEU A 330 1.11 2.06 -18.11
C LEU A 330 2.63 1.87 -18.03
N GLY A 331 3.15 0.71 -18.47
CA GLY A 331 4.59 0.45 -18.51
C GLY A 331 5.34 1.25 -19.57
N LEU A 332 4.66 1.76 -20.60
CA LEU A 332 5.25 2.63 -21.64
C LEU A 332 5.07 4.12 -21.37
N LEU A 333 4.07 4.49 -20.57
CA LEU A 333 3.79 5.88 -20.20
C LEU A 333 4.56 6.34 -18.95
N ARG A 334 5.15 5.40 -18.20
CA ARG A 334 6.08 5.65 -17.08
C ARG A 334 7.52 5.64 -17.58
#